data_AF-A0A352X5V5-F1
#
_entry.id   AF-A0A352X5V5-F1
#
_cell.length_a   1.000
_cell.length_b   1.000
_cell.length_c   1.000
_cell.angle_alpha   90.00
_cell.angle_beta   90.00
_cell.angle_gamma   90.00
#
_symmetry.space_group_name_H-M   'P 1'
#
loop_
_entity.id
_entity.type
_entity.pdbx_description
1 polymer ?
#
loop_
_entity_poly.entity_id
_entity_poly.type
_entity_poly.pdbx_seq_one_letter_code
_entity_poly.pdbx_strand_id
1 'polypeptide(L)'
;MLKVNIIPLSVVAIAALSAIPLQPAAADEFSQNGFIMPSKNIYCVVYDEYLRCEIQSQLKPMPPQPASCNLDWGNGFVLTKNGNTEVLCAGDTIYSPNFPVLQYGKLWTKAGFVCESSTNGLTCINSQGNGFFLSREEWHIL
;
A
#
# COMPACT_ATOMS: atom_id res chain seq x y z
N MET A 1 35.94 -11.76 70.17
CA MET A 1 36.45 -11.80 68.79
C MET A 1 35.48 -11.02 67.91
N LEU A 2 35.82 -9.79 67.51
CA LEU A 2 35.05 -9.04 66.52
C LEU A 2 36.07 -8.36 65.58
N LYS A 3 36.02 -8.73 64.29
CA LYS A 3 36.88 -8.17 63.25
C LYS A 3 36.40 -6.77 62.88
N VAL A 4 37.29 -5.80 62.98
CA VAL A 4 37.15 -4.47 62.38
C VAL A 4 37.38 -4.60 60.87
N ASN A 5 36.51 -4.05 60.04
CA ASN A 5 36.76 -3.92 58.61
C ASN A 5 36.52 -2.47 58.18
N ILE A 6 37.61 -1.79 57.83
CA ILE A 6 37.64 -0.44 57.26
C ILE A 6 37.67 -0.61 55.74
N ILE A 7 36.78 0.04 55.00
CA ILE A 7 36.87 0.20 53.54
C ILE A 7 36.75 1.70 53.22
N PRO A 8 37.71 2.30 52.48
CA PRO A 8 37.77 3.74 52.27
C PRO A 8 36.94 4.21 51.06
N LEU A 9 36.54 5.48 51.19
CA LEU A 9 36.21 6.51 50.21
C LEU A 9 36.48 6.20 48.71
N SER A 10 35.41 6.17 47.90
CA SER A 10 35.31 6.80 46.56
C SER A 10 33.91 6.57 45.99
N VAL A 11 33.03 7.57 46.13
CA VAL A 11 31.74 7.59 45.40
C VAL A 11 32.03 8.14 44.00
N VAL A 12 32.29 7.26 43.04
CA VAL A 12 32.29 7.62 41.62
C VAL A 12 30.84 7.66 41.17
N ALA A 13 30.32 8.87 40.93
CA ALA A 13 29.00 9.04 40.32
C ALA A 13 29.07 8.60 38.85
N ILE A 14 28.55 7.41 38.56
CA ILE A 14 28.37 6.92 37.19
C ILE A 14 27.15 7.66 36.62
N ALA A 15 27.39 8.62 35.73
CA ALA A 15 26.32 9.22 34.93
C ALA A 15 25.76 8.13 34.00
N ALA A 16 24.57 7.61 34.33
CA ALA A 16 23.86 6.69 33.46
C ALA A 16 23.46 7.42 32.18
N LEU A 17 24.04 7.04 31.04
CA LEU A 17 23.53 7.44 29.72
C LEU A 17 22.16 6.79 29.54
N SER A 18 21.10 7.55 29.76
CA SER A 18 19.74 7.16 29.42
C SER A 18 19.64 7.02 27.89
N ALA A 19 19.56 5.79 27.37
CA ALA A 19 19.20 5.58 25.99
C ALA A 19 17.76 6.07 25.78
N ILE A 20 17.58 7.15 25.00
CA ILE A 20 16.25 7.61 24.59
C ILE A 20 15.71 6.54 23.63
N PRO A 21 14.57 5.88 23.93
CA PRO A 21 13.98 4.98 22.96
C PRO A 21 13.55 5.80 21.74
N LEU A 22 14.12 5.49 20.58
CA LEU A 22 13.61 5.97 19.29
C LEU A 22 12.21 5.38 19.11
N GLN A 23 11.18 6.16 19.41
CA GLN A 23 9.82 5.81 19.04
C GLN A 23 9.69 5.90 17.52
N PRO A 24 9.24 4.84 16.83
CA PRO A 24 8.90 4.95 15.42
C PRO A 24 7.80 5.98 15.27
N ALA A 25 7.97 6.90 14.31
CA ALA A 25 6.93 7.84 13.94
C ALA A 25 5.64 7.07 13.64
N ALA A 26 4.52 7.53 14.19
CA ALA A 26 3.20 6.97 13.90
C ALA A 26 3.00 7.01 12.37
N ALA A 27 3.03 5.83 11.74
CA ALA A 27 2.69 5.72 10.33
C ALA A 27 1.20 6.08 10.19
N ASP A 28 0.89 7.08 9.38
CA ASP A 28 -0.47 7.50 9.08
C ASP A 28 -1.28 6.28 8.64
N GLU A 29 -2.34 5.95 9.37
CA GLU A 29 -3.13 4.74 9.18
C GLU A 29 -3.72 4.68 7.76
N PHE A 30 -4.05 5.85 7.18
CA PHE A 30 -4.52 5.98 5.80
C PHE A 30 -3.40 5.82 4.77
N SER A 31 -2.16 6.24 5.07
CA SER A 31 -1.02 5.97 4.20
C SER A 31 -0.81 4.46 4.00
N GLN A 32 -1.20 3.64 4.97
CA GLN A 32 -1.08 2.18 4.84
C GLN A 32 -2.24 1.53 4.06
N ASN A 33 -3.34 2.23 3.79
CA ASN A 33 -4.48 1.68 3.04
C ASN A 33 -4.26 1.68 1.53
N GLY A 34 -3.18 2.29 1.06
CA GLY A 34 -2.86 2.32 -0.35
C GLY A 34 -1.38 2.22 -0.64
N PHE A 35 -1.07 2.29 -1.92
CA PHE A 35 0.29 2.40 -2.41
C PHE A 35 0.31 3.11 -3.76
N ILE A 36 1.49 3.61 -4.10
CA ILE A 36 1.83 4.08 -5.44
C ILE A 36 2.92 3.16 -6.01
N MET A 37 2.84 2.82 -7.29
CA MET A 37 3.94 2.11 -7.95
C MET A 37 5.16 3.02 -8.19
N PRO A 38 6.38 2.47 -8.36
CA PRO A 38 7.59 3.29 -8.55
C PRO A 38 7.54 4.17 -9.80
N SER A 39 6.81 3.73 -10.85
CA SER A 39 6.55 4.52 -12.07
C SER A 39 5.71 5.77 -11.83
N LYS A 40 5.02 5.85 -10.68
CA LYS A 40 4.02 6.87 -10.33
C LYS A 40 2.83 6.95 -11.30
N ASN A 41 2.63 5.90 -12.09
CA ASN A 41 1.53 5.81 -13.04
C ASN A 41 0.30 5.11 -12.43
N ILE A 42 0.49 4.20 -11.47
CA ILE A 42 -0.58 3.39 -10.87
C ILE A 42 -0.64 3.63 -9.36
N TYR A 43 -1.86 3.87 -8.87
CA TYR A 43 -2.19 4.11 -7.47
C TYR A 43 -3.28 3.14 -7.06
N CYS A 44 -3.21 2.62 -5.85
CA CYS A 44 -4.23 1.73 -5.32
C CYS A 44 -4.58 2.12 -3.90
N VAL A 45 -5.85 1.96 -3.54
CA VAL A 45 -6.34 2.12 -2.18
C VAL A 45 -7.40 1.08 -1.91
N VAL A 46 -7.35 0.49 -0.72
CA VAL A 46 -8.37 -0.42 -0.24
C VAL A 46 -9.42 0.34 0.56
N TYR A 47 -10.67 0.06 0.24
CA TYR A 47 -11.84 0.33 1.06
C TYR A 47 -12.31 -1.00 1.68
N ASP A 48 -13.24 -0.94 2.63
CA ASP A 48 -13.65 -2.11 3.43
C ASP A 48 -13.87 -3.39 2.60
N GLU A 49 -14.58 -3.28 1.48
CA GLU A 49 -15.00 -4.43 0.67
C GLU A 49 -14.41 -4.48 -0.75
N TYR A 50 -13.62 -3.49 -1.16
CA TYR A 50 -13.04 -3.46 -2.50
C TYR A 50 -11.70 -2.73 -2.57
N LEU A 51 -10.86 -3.17 -3.48
CA LEU A 51 -9.64 -2.51 -3.90
C LEU A 51 -9.94 -1.64 -5.12
N ARG A 52 -9.64 -0.35 -5.06
CA ARG A 52 -9.66 0.55 -6.22
C ARG A 52 -8.23 0.81 -6.66
N CYS A 53 -7.93 0.57 -7.92
CA CYS A 53 -6.65 0.90 -8.53
C CYS A 53 -6.88 1.80 -9.74
N GLU A 54 -6.19 2.94 -9.78
CA GLU A 54 -6.24 3.91 -10.87
C GLU A 54 -4.91 3.99 -11.62
N ILE A 55 -5.00 4.29 -12.91
CA ILE A 55 -3.86 4.48 -13.80
C ILE A 55 -3.95 5.85 -14.50
N GLN A 56 -2.90 6.67 -14.37
CA GLN A 56 -2.87 8.01 -14.97
C GLN A 56 -2.85 7.97 -16.51
N SER A 57 -2.19 6.97 -17.08
CA SER A 57 -2.09 6.81 -18.54
C SER A 57 -3.37 6.28 -19.21
N GLN A 58 -4.44 6.05 -18.44
CA GLN A 58 -5.66 5.34 -18.85
C GLN A 58 -5.41 3.88 -19.27
N LEU A 59 -6.50 3.10 -19.32
CA LEU A 59 -6.49 1.75 -19.84
C LEU A 59 -6.22 1.76 -21.35
N LYS A 60 -5.32 0.86 -21.78
CA LYS A 60 -4.99 0.66 -23.19
C LYS A 60 -5.08 -0.83 -23.54
N PRO A 61 -5.87 -1.22 -24.55
CA PRO A 61 -6.84 -0.39 -25.28
C PRO A 61 -7.96 0.12 -24.34
N MET A 62 -8.60 1.24 -24.70
CA MET A 62 -9.73 1.76 -23.93
C MET A 62 -10.92 0.79 -24.05
N PRO A 63 -11.47 0.25 -22.95
CA PRO A 63 -12.65 -0.62 -23.02
C PRO A 63 -13.91 0.15 -23.47
N PRO A 64 -14.88 -0.50 -24.13
CA PRO A 64 -16.17 0.10 -24.41
C PRO A 64 -16.83 0.61 -23.13
N GLN A 65 -17.26 1.88 -23.13
CA GLN A 65 -17.96 2.47 -21.99
C GLN A 65 -19.42 2.00 -21.98
N PRO A 66 -19.91 1.39 -20.90
CA PRO A 66 -21.30 0.99 -20.80
C PRO A 66 -22.21 2.20 -20.55
N ALA A 67 -23.45 2.14 -21.04
CA ALA A 67 -24.46 3.19 -20.80
C ALA A 67 -24.82 3.39 -19.32
N SER A 68 -24.50 2.42 -18.46
CA SER A 68 -24.65 2.53 -17.02
C SER A 68 -23.62 3.47 -16.37
N CYS A 69 -22.51 3.77 -17.04
CA CYS A 69 -21.49 4.67 -16.54
C CYS A 69 -21.67 6.09 -17.09
N ASN A 70 -22.10 7.00 -16.23
CA ASN A 70 -22.28 8.42 -16.55
C ASN A 70 -21.15 9.32 -15.98
N LEU A 71 -19.99 8.73 -15.67
CA LEU A 71 -18.81 9.39 -15.11
C LEU A 71 -17.57 9.10 -15.97
N ASP A 72 -16.38 9.45 -15.49
CA ASP A 72 -15.13 9.12 -16.17
C ASP A 72 -14.93 7.59 -16.18
N TRP A 73 -14.42 7.08 -17.30
CA TRP A 73 -14.29 5.66 -17.59
C TRP A 73 -12.89 5.31 -18.06
N GLY A 74 -12.45 4.10 -17.72
CA GLY A 74 -11.17 3.55 -18.21
C GLY A 74 -9.94 4.15 -17.52
N ASN A 75 -10.12 4.73 -16.33
CA ASN A 75 -9.04 5.18 -15.46
C ASN A 75 -8.57 4.11 -14.46
N GLY A 76 -9.07 2.87 -14.53
CA GLY A 76 -8.61 1.80 -13.66
C GLY A 76 -9.65 0.70 -13.41
N PHE A 77 -9.53 0.06 -12.25
CA PHE A 77 -10.37 -1.07 -11.84
C PHE A 77 -10.85 -0.97 -10.40
N VAL A 78 -11.98 -1.63 -10.13
CA VAL A 78 -12.43 -2.04 -8.80
C VAL A 78 -12.38 -3.56 -8.74
N LEU A 79 -11.71 -4.11 -7.71
CA LEU A 79 -11.72 -5.53 -7.39
C LEU A 79 -12.43 -5.74 -6.05
N THR A 80 -13.59 -6.39 -6.09
CA THR A 80 -14.35 -6.70 -4.87
C THR A 80 -13.70 -7.86 -4.12
N LYS A 81 -13.71 -7.81 -2.78
CA LYS A 81 -13.11 -8.81 -1.88
C LYS A 81 -13.59 -10.24 -2.13
N ASN A 82 -14.88 -10.38 -2.43
CA ASN A 82 -15.55 -11.66 -2.68
C ASN A 82 -16.18 -11.72 -4.08
N GLY A 83 -15.66 -10.97 -5.05
CA GLY A 83 -16.27 -10.81 -6.37
C GLY A 83 -15.27 -10.68 -7.50
N ASN A 84 -15.72 -10.07 -8.60
CA ASN A 84 -14.93 -9.90 -9.82
C ASN A 84 -14.26 -8.52 -9.87
N THR A 85 -13.38 -8.36 -10.86
CA THR A 85 -12.87 -7.07 -11.30
C THR A 85 -13.85 -6.39 -12.25
N GLU A 86 -14.07 -5.10 -12.07
CA GLU A 86 -14.82 -4.24 -12.99
C GLU A 86 -13.99 -3.00 -13.36
N VAL A 87 -14.17 -2.50 -14.58
CA VAL A 87 -13.57 -1.22 -14.99
C VAL A 87 -14.20 -0.10 -14.15
N LEU A 88 -13.35 0.79 -13.65
CA LEU A 88 -13.77 1.89 -12.80
C LEU A 88 -14.62 2.90 -13.58
N CYS A 89 -15.77 3.24 -13.01
CA CYS A 89 -16.61 4.37 -13.39
C CYS A 89 -16.64 5.35 -12.21
N ALA A 90 -15.95 6.49 -12.30
CA ALA A 90 -15.79 7.40 -11.17
C ALA A 90 -15.67 8.86 -11.62
N GLY A 91 -16.15 9.79 -10.79
CA GLY A 91 -16.02 11.24 -11.02
C GLY A 91 -14.96 11.91 -10.13
N ASP A 92 -14.22 11.10 -9.37
CA ASP A 92 -13.16 11.50 -8.46
C ASP A 92 -11.88 10.69 -8.75
N THR A 93 -10.82 10.95 -8.00
CA THR A 93 -9.56 10.18 -8.08
C THR A 93 -8.96 9.92 -6.71
N ILE A 94 -8.22 8.82 -6.60
CA ILE A 94 -7.47 8.42 -5.40
C ILE A 94 -6.01 8.92 -5.40
N TYR A 95 -5.59 9.73 -6.38
CA TYR A 95 -4.20 10.18 -6.47
C TYR A 95 -3.78 10.99 -5.24
N SER A 96 -2.77 10.48 -4.53
CA SER A 96 -2.19 11.12 -3.36
C SER A 96 -0.67 10.91 -3.35
N PRO A 97 0.15 11.97 -3.17
CA PRO A 97 1.59 11.84 -3.05
C PRO A 97 2.02 11.21 -1.71
N ASN A 98 1.09 11.06 -0.76
CA ASN A 98 1.36 10.54 0.57
C ASN A 98 1.31 9.01 0.66
N PHE A 99 0.91 8.33 -0.42
CA PHE A 99 0.95 6.87 -0.45
C PHE A 99 2.39 6.35 -0.46
N PRO A 100 2.69 5.28 0.31
CA PRO A 100 4.00 4.64 0.27
C PRO A 100 4.23 4.00 -1.09
N VAL A 101 5.50 4.01 -1.52
CA VAL A 101 5.89 3.38 -2.79
C VAL A 101 6.02 1.88 -2.59
N LEU A 102 5.22 1.09 -3.33
CA LEU A 102 5.39 -0.36 -3.42
C LEU A 102 6.48 -0.68 -4.44
N GLN A 103 7.71 -0.86 -3.95
CA GLN A 103 8.88 -1.13 -4.79
C GLN A 103 8.67 -2.35 -5.70
N TYR A 104 9.31 -2.34 -6.88
CA TYR A 104 9.24 -3.48 -7.79
C TYR A 104 9.80 -4.75 -7.12
N GLY A 105 9.21 -5.90 -7.47
CA GLY A 105 9.49 -7.20 -6.86
C GLY A 105 8.92 -7.35 -5.44
N LYS A 106 8.02 -6.46 -5.01
CA LYS A 106 7.36 -6.54 -3.69
C LYS A 106 5.88 -6.85 -3.81
N LEU A 107 5.40 -7.52 -2.77
CA LEU A 107 3.99 -7.79 -2.54
C LEU A 107 3.43 -6.78 -1.55
N TRP A 108 2.19 -6.40 -1.77
CA TRP A 108 1.35 -5.68 -0.82
C TRP A 108 0.14 -6.55 -0.50
N THR A 109 -0.07 -6.82 0.79
CA THR A 109 -1.16 -7.68 1.27
C THR A 109 -1.98 -6.94 2.30
N LYS A 110 -3.26 -6.74 2.01
CA LYS A 110 -4.19 -6.07 2.95
C LYS A 110 -5.64 -6.43 2.64
N ALA A 111 -6.46 -6.56 3.69
CA ALA A 111 -7.92 -6.76 3.60
C ALA A 111 -8.39 -7.90 2.66
N GLY A 112 -7.57 -8.93 2.46
CA GLY A 112 -7.88 -10.06 1.58
C GLY A 112 -7.44 -9.88 0.12
N PHE A 113 -6.73 -8.80 -0.18
CA PHE A 113 -6.10 -8.57 -1.48
C PHE A 113 -4.59 -8.78 -1.40
N VAL A 114 -4.03 -9.29 -2.49
CA VAL A 114 -2.59 -9.40 -2.71
C VAL A 114 -2.27 -8.72 -4.03
N CYS A 115 -1.34 -7.77 -4.00
CA CYS A 115 -0.86 -7.06 -5.18
C CYS A 115 0.65 -7.23 -5.35
N GLU A 116 1.08 -7.63 -6.54
CA GLU A 116 2.49 -7.73 -6.92
C GLU A 116 2.88 -6.57 -7.83
N SER A 117 3.84 -5.78 -7.38
CA SER A 117 4.47 -4.71 -8.18
C SER A 117 5.62 -5.30 -8.96
N SER A 118 5.48 -5.42 -10.27
CA SER A 118 6.53 -5.89 -11.18
C SER A 118 6.92 -4.78 -12.15
N THR A 119 8.04 -4.95 -12.85
CA THR A 119 8.51 -3.96 -13.83
C THR A 119 7.63 -3.88 -15.09
N ASN A 120 6.87 -4.95 -15.38
CA ASN A 120 5.92 -4.98 -16.50
C ASN A 120 4.50 -4.51 -16.12
N GLY A 121 4.14 -4.46 -14.83
CA GLY A 121 2.82 -3.97 -14.42
C GLY A 121 2.48 -4.26 -12.97
N LEU A 122 1.19 -4.16 -12.66
CA LEU A 122 0.61 -4.51 -11.37
C LEU A 122 -0.32 -5.70 -11.56
N THR A 123 -0.13 -6.74 -10.77
CA THR A 123 -1.11 -7.83 -10.66
C THR A 123 -1.76 -7.76 -9.29
N CYS A 124 -3.09 -7.72 -9.21
CA CYS A 124 -3.81 -7.80 -7.94
C CYS A 124 -4.86 -8.91 -7.99
N ILE A 125 -4.95 -9.68 -6.90
CA ILE A 125 -5.94 -10.75 -6.73
C ILE A 125 -6.65 -10.63 -5.38
N ASN A 126 -7.87 -11.15 -5.30
CA ASN A 126 -8.59 -11.37 -4.05
C ASN A 126 -8.40 -12.82 -3.56
N SER A 127 -8.99 -13.15 -2.41
CA SER A 127 -8.89 -14.49 -1.82
C SER A 127 -9.57 -15.61 -2.64
N GLN A 128 -10.40 -15.26 -3.62
CA GLN A 128 -11.03 -16.22 -4.54
C GLN A 128 -10.17 -16.47 -5.79
N GLY A 129 -9.07 -15.71 -5.97
CA GLY A 129 -8.20 -15.79 -7.14
C GLY A 129 -8.63 -14.90 -8.30
N ASN A 130 -9.76 -14.21 -8.21
CA ASN A 130 -10.17 -13.23 -9.21
C ASN A 130 -9.30 -11.99 -9.09
N GLY A 131 -9.02 -11.33 -10.22
CA GLY A 131 -8.10 -10.21 -10.20
C GLY A 131 -7.94 -9.50 -11.53
N PHE A 132 -6.82 -8.79 -11.65
CA PHE A 132 -6.43 -8.12 -12.88
C PHE A 132 -4.92 -7.98 -12.99
N PHE A 133 -4.48 -7.82 -14.22
CA PHE A 133 -3.20 -7.22 -14.57
C PHE A 133 -3.44 -5.82 -15.14
N LEU A 134 -2.58 -4.87 -14.76
CA LEU A 134 -2.66 -3.47 -15.16
C LEU A 134 -1.27 -2.91 -15.46
N SER A 135 -1.07 -2.41 -16.67
CA SER A 135 0.12 -1.67 -17.07
C SER A 135 -0.23 -0.45 -17.95
N ARG A 136 0.78 0.33 -18.33
CA ARG A 136 0.61 1.45 -19.26
C ARG A 136 0.14 0.99 -20.65
N GLU A 137 0.51 -0.22 -21.05
CA GLU A 137 0.42 -0.69 -22.44
C GLU A 137 -0.68 -1.72 -22.64
N GLU A 138 -1.03 -2.46 -21.59
CA GLU A 138 -2.04 -3.50 -21.64
C GLU A 138 -2.73 -3.69 -20.27
N TRP A 139 -3.88 -4.34 -20.30
CA TRP A 139 -4.59 -4.81 -19.13
C TRP A 139 -5.39 -6.06 -19.49
N HIS A 140 -5.69 -6.88 -18.48
CA HIS A 140 -6.64 -7.98 -18.60
C HIS A 140 -7.19 -8.35 -17.22
N ILE A 141 -8.40 -8.90 -17.20
CA ILE A 141 -9.02 -9.49 -16.01
C ILE A 141 -8.54 -10.94 -15.91
N LEU A 142 -8.26 -11.39 -14.69
CA LEU A 142 -7.83 -12.75 -14.36
C LEU A 142 -9.02 -13.65 -14.02
#